data_AF-A0A8S9B8C1-F1
#
_entry.id   AF-A0A8S9B8C1-F1
#
_cell.length_a   1.000
_cell.length_b   1.000
_cell.length_c   1.000
_cell.angle_alpha   90.00
_cell.angle_beta   90.00
_cell.angle_gamma   90.00
#
_symmetry.space_group_name_H-M   'P 1'
#
loop_
_entity.id
_entity.type
_entity.pdbx_description
1 polymer ?
#
loop_
_entity_poly.entity_id
_entity_poly.type
_entity_poly.pdbx_seq_one_letter_code
_entity_poly.pdbx_strand_id
1 'polypeptide(L)'
;MVPVTRKRSLADMQNAAGACPAEYNDDDYVREVLQLDNGQTEAIFEEGLAQEAEKLGITISRPSTPTNNENHNSMCDSAITVASHHVRTTSSSSQGSASTGMTSRSSNEQSENLTLPQTRKRPSTRRNLSFSEYERYLAQHEAQDITKQIYPPPLPAEPAPSLFSVSTRKSYNSIKNGFRNKFRLRRTKSSQDEINSCICCRDDFKKSKSHITCRCKAQFCYICGAVWDPVVGCPNYCNGEEELERRRLEEEARIAEEEAEKAAREEAERLEAAEKIEAEKRTLESLELNALRARQINERDRFAAFERKQKWIMWTRHGQSKIDILERYDELQTKMRERHSRTATHLEDRQVGAEMELRATLKQAERSVRIRLRHMEAYCDGLGRNGDSPNPARVVTERDLRELGQQYNLRDDLDRLHQSKINVMRDKQAKQMEQLLARQEDELDKLSNKQVLEIEALEESFGTEEDTFSKIFQDRRNRLRRRWIIVEEIERKKLEAEKKVKFAPMAPVEWPSLVIKTEEGLEAVTE
;
A
#
# COMPACT_ATOMS: atom_id res chain seq x y z
N MET A 1 4.31 -18.47 44.56
CA MET A 1 5.46 -18.76 43.68
C MET A 1 5.22 -18.03 42.38
N VAL A 2 5.96 -16.95 42.14
CA VAL A 2 5.85 -16.12 40.93
C VAL A 2 6.67 -16.78 39.82
N PRO A 3 6.18 -16.88 38.57
CA PRO A 3 6.96 -17.51 37.50
C PRO A 3 8.07 -16.55 37.07
N VAL A 4 9.31 -17.04 37.14
CA VAL A 4 10.51 -16.37 36.67
C VAL A 4 10.47 -16.36 35.14
N THR A 5 10.35 -15.16 34.55
CA THR A 5 10.49 -14.96 33.11
C THR A 5 11.96 -15.11 32.72
N ARG A 6 12.26 -16.21 32.03
CA ARG A 6 13.61 -16.50 31.52
C ARG A 6 13.87 -15.60 30.31
N LYS A 7 14.78 -14.63 30.44
CA LYS A 7 15.25 -13.81 29.31
C LYS A 7 15.90 -14.74 28.26
N ARG A 8 15.41 -14.72 27.03
CA ARG A 8 16.01 -15.44 25.89
C ARG A 8 17.42 -14.91 25.64
N SER A 9 18.35 -15.80 25.32
CA SER A 9 19.76 -15.45 25.17
C SER A 9 20.02 -14.85 23.79
N LEU A 10 21.01 -13.95 23.71
CA LEU A 10 21.44 -13.27 22.49
C LEU A 10 21.91 -14.24 21.38
N ALA A 11 22.23 -15.49 21.74
CA ALA A 11 22.59 -16.55 20.79
C ALA A 11 21.37 -17.12 20.03
N ASP A 12 20.15 -17.00 20.57
CA ASP A 12 18.93 -17.49 19.91
C ASP A 12 18.48 -16.57 18.77
N MET A 13 18.95 -15.31 18.74
CA MET A 13 18.62 -14.35 17.68
C MET A 13 19.47 -14.49 16.41
N GLN A 14 20.63 -15.14 16.48
CA GLN A 14 21.59 -15.16 15.38
C GLN A 14 21.41 -16.34 14.41
N ASN A 15 20.46 -17.26 14.66
CA ASN A 15 20.23 -18.45 13.84
C ASN A 15 18.86 -18.50 13.14
N ALA A 16 18.15 -17.39 13.02
CA ALA A 16 16.83 -17.33 12.36
C ALA A 16 16.89 -17.07 10.84
N ALA A 17 18.07 -16.99 10.24
CA ALA A 17 18.23 -16.58 8.83
C ALA A 17 18.10 -17.74 7.80
N GLY A 18 17.65 -18.93 8.20
CA GLY A 18 17.62 -20.10 7.30
C GLY A 18 16.48 -21.09 7.52
N ALA A 19 15.53 -20.82 8.41
CA ALA A 19 14.33 -21.63 8.53
C ALA A 19 13.17 -20.83 7.94
N CYS A 20 12.50 -21.37 6.91
CA CYS A 20 11.14 -20.94 6.61
C CYS A 20 10.37 -20.85 7.93
N PRO A 21 9.64 -19.76 8.22
CA PRO A 21 8.93 -19.62 9.48
C PRO A 21 8.08 -20.87 9.70
N ALA A 22 8.33 -21.59 10.80
CA ALA A 22 7.63 -22.81 11.18
C ALA A 22 6.12 -22.58 11.49
N GLU A 23 5.57 -21.44 11.10
CA GLU A 23 4.31 -20.86 11.58
C GLU A 23 3.13 -21.00 10.61
N TYR A 24 3.32 -21.74 9.50
CA TYR A 24 2.21 -22.22 8.67
C TYR A 24 2.06 -23.73 8.75
N ASN A 25 2.39 -24.33 9.90
CA ASN A 25 2.38 -25.78 10.10
C ASN A 25 1.10 -26.40 9.55
N ASP A 26 1.25 -27.11 8.42
CA ASP A 26 0.14 -27.80 7.76
C ASP A 26 -0.50 -28.80 8.73
N ASP A 27 0.26 -29.34 9.68
CA ASP A 27 -0.26 -30.26 10.70
C ASP A 27 -1.27 -29.60 11.65
N ASP A 28 -1.03 -28.35 12.07
CA ASP A 28 -1.95 -27.63 12.95
C ASP A 28 -3.20 -27.19 12.20
N TYR A 29 -3.05 -26.85 10.91
CA TYR A 29 -4.19 -26.61 10.02
C TYR A 29 -5.05 -27.86 9.86
N VAL A 30 -4.44 -29.01 9.57
CA VAL A 30 -5.12 -30.29 9.42
C VAL A 30 -5.84 -30.69 10.72
N ARG A 31 -5.20 -30.51 11.87
CA ARG A 31 -5.76 -30.89 13.17
C ARG A 31 -6.87 -29.95 13.65
N GLU A 32 -6.65 -28.64 13.59
CA GLU A 32 -7.59 -27.64 14.16
C GLU A 32 -8.75 -27.32 13.20
N VAL A 33 -8.48 -27.25 11.88
CA VAL A 33 -9.49 -26.86 10.88
C VAL A 33 -10.18 -28.08 10.29
N LEU A 34 -9.40 -29.01 9.72
CA LEU A 34 -9.95 -30.16 9.00
C LEU A 34 -10.40 -31.29 9.94
N GLN A 35 -9.85 -31.33 11.16
CA GLN A 35 -10.10 -32.38 12.16
C GLN A 35 -9.87 -33.80 11.61
N LEU A 36 -8.82 -33.96 10.79
CA LEU A 36 -8.42 -35.29 10.32
C LEU A 36 -7.66 -36.04 11.43
N ASP A 37 -7.74 -37.36 11.40
CA ASP A 37 -7.06 -38.22 12.37
C ASP A 37 -5.53 -38.15 12.24
N ASN A 38 -4.83 -38.44 13.33
CA ASN A 38 -3.37 -38.43 13.36
C ASN A 38 -2.78 -39.33 12.26
N GLY A 39 -2.08 -38.72 11.29
CA GLY A 39 -1.43 -39.41 10.16
C GLY A 39 -2.17 -39.30 8.82
N GLN A 40 -3.37 -38.70 8.79
CA GLN A 40 -4.04 -38.36 7.53
C GLN A 40 -3.61 -36.98 7.05
N THR A 41 -3.09 -36.91 5.83
CA THR A 41 -2.78 -35.63 5.17
C THR A 41 -4.00 -35.11 4.40
N GLU A 42 -4.08 -33.79 4.20
CA GLU A 42 -5.11 -33.15 3.35
C GLU A 42 -5.19 -33.84 1.97
N ALA A 43 -4.04 -34.20 1.39
CA ALA A 43 -3.95 -34.88 0.10
C ALA A 43 -4.60 -36.28 0.09
N ILE A 44 -4.42 -37.09 1.13
CA ILE A 44 -5.04 -38.42 1.25
C ILE A 44 -6.56 -38.26 1.38
N PHE A 45 -7.01 -37.26 2.14
CA PHE A 45 -8.43 -36.96 2.28
C PHE A 45 -9.07 -36.53 0.95
N GLU A 46 -8.39 -35.65 0.20
CA GLU A 46 -8.82 -35.22 -1.14
C GLU A 46 -8.85 -36.37 -2.15
N GLU A 47 -7.86 -37.28 -2.10
CA GLU A 47 -7.83 -38.47 -2.96
C GLU A 47 -9.01 -39.41 -2.67
N GLY A 48 -9.36 -39.60 -1.39
CA GLY A 48 -10.54 -40.38 -1.01
C GLY A 48 -11.84 -39.79 -1.54
N LEU A 49 -12.02 -38.47 -1.44
CA LEU A 49 -13.16 -37.77 -2.02
C LEU A 49 -13.20 -37.88 -3.55
N ALA A 50 -12.04 -37.82 -4.21
CA ALA A 50 -11.96 -37.94 -5.65
C ALA A 50 -12.40 -39.33 -6.15
N GLN A 51 -11.95 -40.39 -5.47
CA GLN A 51 -12.37 -41.76 -5.78
C GLN A 51 -13.87 -41.99 -5.54
N GLU A 52 -14.43 -41.38 -4.50
CA GLU A 52 -15.86 -41.47 -4.21
C GLU A 52 -16.71 -40.76 -5.27
N ALA A 53 -16.29 -39.57 -5.69
CA ALA A 53 -16.91 -38.85 -6.78
C ALA A 53 -16.86 -39.62 -8.11
N GLU A 54 -15.73 -40.23 -8.44
CA GLU A 54 -15.58 -41.05 -9.64
C GLU A 54 -16.54 -42.25 -9.64
N LYS A 55 -16.72 -42.92 -8.49
CA LYS A 55 -17.71 -44.02 -8.33
C LYS A 55 -19.15 -43.57 -8.60
N LEU A 56 -19.46 -42.31 -8.33
CA LEU A 56 -20.78 -41.71 -8.58
C LEU A 56 -20.89 -41.04 -9.96
N GLY A 57 -19.86 -41.16 -10.81
CA GLY A 57 -19.82 -40.58 -12.15
C GLY A 57 -19.63 -39.06 -12.17
N ILE A 58 -19.16 -38.47 -11.08
CA ILE A 58 -18.87 -37.04 -10.98
C ILE A 58 -17.49 -36.76 -11.57
N THR A 59 -17.41 -35.90 -12.58
CA THR A 59 -16.13 -35.52 -13.20
C THR A 59 -15.48 -34.41 -12.40
N ILE A 60 -14.50 -34.73 -11.55
CA ILE A 60 -13.69 -33.72 -10.86
C ILE A 60 -12.57 -33.27 -11.79
N SER A 61 -12.49 -31.96 -12.05
CA SER A 61 -11.32 -31.36 -12.69
C SER A 61 -10.13 -31.45 -11.73
N ARG A 62 -9.27 -32.46 -11.89
CA ARG A 62 -8.07 -32.63 -11.07
C ARG A 62 -7.12 -31.44 -11.30
N PRO A 63 -6.81 -30.63 -10.29
CA PRO A 63 -5.73 -29.66 -10.43
C PRO A 63 -4.42 -30.44 -10.61
N SER A 64 -3.62 -30.05 -11.60
CA SER A 64 -2.30 -30.63 -11.83
C SER A 64 -1.47 -30.51 -10.56
N THR A 65 -1.14 -31.64 -9.95
CA THR A 65 -0.15 -31.69 -8.87
C THR A 65 1.17 -31.13 -9.40
N PRO A 66 1.81 -30.15 -8.75
CA PRO A 66 3.17 -29.79 -9.09
C PRO A 66 4.05 -30.98 -8.69
N THR A 67 4.39 -31.81 -9.67
CA THR A 67 5.45 -32.80 -9.53
C THR A 67 6.74 -32.02 -9.40
N ASN A 68 7.26 -32.00 -8.17
CA ASN A 68 8.57 -31.48 -7.87
C ASN A 68 9.60 -32.48 -8.44
N ASN A 69 9.87 -32.38 -9.75
CA ASN A 69 10.98 -33.05 -10.39
C ASN A 69 11.69 -32.03 -11.27
N GLU A 70 12.72 -31.43 -10.68
CA GLU A 70 13.86 -30.95 -11.44
C GLU A 70 14.37 -32.11 -12.30
N ASN A 71 14.20 -32.03 -13.61
CA ASN A 71 15.14 -32.57 -14.57
C ASN A 71 14.87 -31.99 -15.97
N HIS A 72 15.88 -31.31 -16.48
CA HIS A 72 16.00 -30.90 -17.87
C HIS A 72 15.88 -32.10 -18.83
N ASN A 73 15.09 -31.97 -19.91
CA ASN A 73 15.55 -32.16 -21.29
C ASN A 73 14.40 -32.25 -22.32
N SER A 74 14.46 -31.35 -23.31
CA SER A 74 14.48 -31.62 -24.76
C SER A 74 13.32 -32.33 -25.49
N MET A 75 13.07 -31.78 -26.68
CA MET A 75 12.39 -32.31 -27.90
C MET A 75 10.87 -32.17 -27.94
N CYS A 76 10.32 -31.19 -28.65
CA CYS A 76 10.11 -31.14 -30.11
C CYS A 76 9.42 -32.39 -30.67
N ASP A 77 8.14 -32.27 -31.04
CA ASP A 77 7.73 -32.59 -32.40
C ASP A 77 6.42 -31.90 -32.79
N SER A 78 6.31 -31.65 -34.09
CA SER A 78 5.43 -30.67 -34.74
C SER A 78 4.31 -31.35 -35.52
N ALA A 79 3.16 -30.68 -35.71
CA ALA A 79 2.22 -30.82 -36.85
C ALA A 79 0.89 -30.11 -36.49
N ILE A 80 0.19 -29.30 -37.29
CA ILE A 80 0.18 -29.11 -38.74
C ILE A 80 -0.50 -27.75 -39.07
N THR A 81 0.23 -26.93 -39.83
CA THR A 81 -0.14 -25.99 -40.91
C THR A 81 -1.44 -25.17 -40.90
N VAL A 82 -1.32 -23.84 -41.11
CA VAL A 82 -1.65 -23.20 -42.42
C VAL A 82 -0.63 -22.08 -42.69
N ALA A 83 -0.16 -22.07 -43.94
CA ALA A 83 0.92 -21.26 -44.48
C ALA A 83 0.54 -19.80 -44.76
N SER A 84 1.49 -18.89 -44.59
CA SER A 84 1.73 -17.87 -45.61
C SER A 84 3.21 -17.55 -45.72
N HIS A 85 3.62 -17.54 -46.98
CA HIS A 85 4.93 -17.46 -47.59
C HIS A 85 5.78 -16.22 -47.27
N HIS A 86 7.11 -16.47 -47.26
CA HIS A 86 8.21 -15.66 -47.83
C HIS A 86 8.45 -14.25 -47.24
N VAL A 87 9.66 -13.83 -46.84
CA VAL A 87 10.97 -13.91 -47.52
C VAL A 87 12.12 -13.87 -46.48
N ARG A 88 13.20 -14.56 -46.86
CA ARG A 88 14.60 -14.64 -46.37
C ARG A 88 15.20 -13.25 -45.96
N THR A 89 16.27 -13.09 -45.17
CA THR A 89 17.56 -13.82 -45.13
C THR A 89 18.43 -13.32 -43.94
N THR A 90 19.05 -14.27 -43.22
CA THR A 90 20.45 -14.31 -42.69
C THR A 90 21.05 -13.22 -41.79
N SER A 91 21.15 -13.56 -40.50
CA SER A 91 22.35 -13.63 -39.61
C SER A 91 23.68 -12.92 -39.93
N SER A 92 24.22 -12.25 -38.90
CA SER A 92 25.64 -12.29 -38.46
C SER A 92 25.75 -11.62 -37.08
N SER A 93 25.96 -12.30 -35.95
CA SER A 93 27.21 -12.87 -35.42
C SER A 93 28.41 -11.90 -35.35
N SER A 94 28.75 -11.48 -34.14
CA SER A 94 30.11 -11.30 -33.61
C SER A 94 29.95 -11.01 -32.10
N GLN A 95 30.38 -11.87 -31.15
CA GLN A 95 31.75 -12.13 -30.68
C GLN A 95 32.58 -10.84 -30.60
N GLY A 96 33.14 -10.41 -29.48
CA GLY A 96 33.62 -11.10 -28.30
C GLY A 96 34.95 -10.45 -27.89
N SER A 97 35.34 -10.63 -26.62
CA SER A 97 36.58 -10.20 -25.94
C SER A 97 36.45 -8.87 -25.17
N ALA A 98 36.49 -8.83 -23.83
CA ALA A 98 37.56 -9.25 -22.89
C ALA A 98 38.86 -8.45 -23.17
N SER A 99 39.58 -7.86 -22.23
CA SER A 99 39.72 -8.08 -20.78
C SER A 99 40.58 -6.95 -20.19
N THR A 100 40.53 -6.77 -18.86
CA THR A 100 41.63 -6.46 -17.90
C THR A 100 42.76 -5.48 -18.30
N GLY A 101 43.24 -4.56 -17.46
CA GLY A 101 43.19 -4.43 -16.01
C GLY A 101 44.42 -3.63 -15.55
N MET A 102 44.23 -2.89 -14.46
CA MET A 102 45.19 -2.42 -13.45
C MET A 102 46.52 -1.75 -13.86
N THR A 103 46.74 -0.52 -13.38
CA THR A 103 47.91 -0.20 -12.50
C THR A 103 47.66 1.08 -11.72
N SER A 104 47.99 1.04 -10.43
CA SER A 104 48.04 2.15 -9.46
C SER A 104 49.46 2.72 -9.35
N ARG A 105 49.60 4.02 -9.00
CA ARG A 105 50.67 4.72 -8.20
C ARG A 105 50.62 6.23 -8.53
N SER A 106 50.30 7.18 -7.63
CA SER A 106 50.91 7.69 -6.36
C SER A 106 52.05 8.71 -6.53
N SER A 107 52.07 9.71 -5.62
CA SER A 107 53.06 10.77 -5.30
C SER A 107 53.06 12.05 -6.16
N ASN A 108 53.49 13.22 -5.71
CA ASN A 108 53.46 13.96 -4.42
C ASN A 108 53.85 15.42 -4.79
N GLU A 109 53.34 16.42 -4.05
CA GLU A 109 53.91 17.78 -3.79
C GLU A 109 54.37 18.74 -4.94
N GLN A 110 53.76 19.94 -5.02
CA GLN A 110 54.35 21.25 -4.63
C GLN A 110 53.51 22.47 -5.07
N SER A 111 53.68 23.54 -4.29
CA SER A 111 52.93 24.80 -4.18
C SER A 111 53.08 25.78 -5.35
N GLU A 112 52.07 26.63 -5.60
CA GLU A 112 52.09 28.09 -5.39
C GLU A 112 51.06 28.87 -6.25
N ASN A 113 50.26 29.68 -5.53
CA ASN A 113 49.87 31.07 -5.79
C ASN A 113 48.92 31.51 -6.95
N LEU A 114 47.85 32.16 -6.46
CA LEU A 114 47.07 33.30 -7.00
C LEU A 114 46.07 33.03 -8.13
N THR A 115 44.78 33.21 -7.84
CA THR A 115 43.97 34.36 -8.31
C THR A 115 42.53 34.24 -7.79
N LEU A 116 42.06 35.25 -7.06
CA LEU A 116 40.63 35.46 -6.78
C LEU A 116 39.99 36.09 -8.03
N PRO A 117 38.76 35.69 -8.43
CA PRO A 117 37.71 36.69 -8.36
C PRO A 117 36.35 36.15 -7.89
N GLN A 118 35.80 36.90 -6.93
CA GLN A 118 34.41 37.27 -6.71
C GLN A 118 33.26 36.41 -7.27
N THR A 119 32.48 35.92 -6.30
CA THR A 119 31.01 36.03 -6.21
C THR A 119 30.15 35.30 -7.25
N ARG A 120 29.64 34.13 -6.85
CA ARG A 120 28.23 33.79 -7.08
C ARG A 120 27.61 33.23 -5.81
N LYS A 121 26.75 34.05 -5.20
CA LYS A 121 25.84 33.68 -4.12
C LYS A 121 24.88 32.60 -4.65
N ARG A 122 24.80 31.46 -3.95
CA ARG A 122 23.62 30.59 -3.96
C ARG A 122 23.05 30.53 -2.54
N PRO A 123 21.73 30.34 -2.41
CA PRO A 123 20.97 30.73 -1.22
C PRO A 123 21.09 29.65 -0.14
N SER A 124 21.60 30.05 1.02
CA SER A 124 21.47 29.30 2.26
C SER A 124 20.10 29.63 2.87
N THR A 125 19.05 28.92 2.48
CA THR A 125 17.83 28.85 3.28
C THR A 125 18.04 27.82 4.39
N ARG A 126 18.79 28.21 5.44
CA ARG A 126 18.63 27.57 6.74
C ARG A 126 17.27 28.00 7.26
N ARG A 127 16.31 27.09 7.13
CA ARG A 127 14.98 27.18 7.72
C ARG A 127 15.16 26.93 9.22
N ASN A 128 15.50 27.99 9.96
CA ASN A 128 15.45 27.95 11.41
C ASN A 128 13.97 27.89 11.79
N LEU A 129 13.50 26.72 12.22
CA LEU A 129 12.20 26.57 12.89
C LEU A 129 12.32 27.23 14.28
N SER A 130 12.24 28.56 14.29
CA SER A 130 12.03 29.34 15.50
C SER A 130 10.58 29.16 15.92
N PHE A 131 10.37 28.80 17.18
CA PHE A 131 9.09 28.60 17.86
C PHE A 131 8.13 29.82 17.79
N SER A 132 8.59 30.94 17.23
CA SER A 132 7.85 32.18 17.02
C SER A 132 6.55 32.07 16.22
N GLU A 133 6.38 31.06 15.34
CA GLU A 133 5.10 30.86 14.64
C GLU A 133 4.07 30.15 15.52
N TYR A 134 4.51 29.24 16.39
CA TYR A 134 3.65 28.56 17.36
C TYR A 134 3.25 29.49 18.52
N GLU A 135 4.18 30.32 19.01
CA GLU A 135 3.86 31.41 19.96
C GLU A 135 2.87 32.42 19.38
N ARG A 136 2.97 32.75 18.08
CA ARG A 136 2.02 33.68 17.41
C ARG A 136 0.63 33.06 17.26
N TYR A 137 0.55 31.74 17.05
CA TYR A 137 -0.70 30.99 17.00
C TYR A 137 -1.36 30.89 18.38
N LEU A 138 -0.58 30.62 19.44
CA LEU A 138 -1.08 30.63 20.82
C LEU A 138 -1.55 32.01 21.26
N ALA A 139 -0.80 33.08 20.94
CA ALA A 139 -1.20 34.46 21.24
C ALA A 139 -2.47 34.90 20.49
N GLN A 140 -2.70 34.40 19.26
CA GLN A 140 -3.95 34.64 18.52
C GLN A 140 -5.15 33.89 19.12
N HIS A 141 -4.94 32.69 19.67
CA HIS A 141 -6.00 31.92 20.33
C HIS A 141 -6.34 32.48 21.72
N GLU A 142 -5.34 32.91 22.48
CA GLU A 142 -5.52 33.52 23.81
C GLU A 142 -6.23 34.89 23.71
N ALA A 143 -6.01 35.65 22.63
CA ALA A 143 -6.74 36.89 22.36
C ALA A 143 -8.21 36.67 21.94
N GLN A 144 -8.57 35.49 21.41
CA GLN A 144 -9.95 35.13 21.08
C GLN A 144 -10.74 34.62 22.29
N ASP A 145 -10.08 34.07 23.30
CA ASP A 145 -10.73 33.62 24.53
C ASP A 145 -11.04 34.77 25.52
N ILE A 146 -10.31 35.88 25.44
CA ILE A 146 -10.57 37.07 26.28
C ILE A 146 -11.81 37.87 25.80
N THR A 147 -12.29 37.67 24.57
CA THR A 147 -13.45 38.41 24.02
C THR A 147 -14.80 37.68 24.09
N LYS A 148 -14.87 36.52 24.76
CA LYS A 148 -16.13 35.82 25.00
C LYS A 148 -16.53 35.84 26.47
N GLN A 149 -17.00 37.00 26.94
CA GLN A 149 -17.96 37.05 28.04
C GLN A 149 -19.13 38.01 27.76
N ILE A 150 -20.32 37.38 27.77
CA ILE A 150 -21.64 37.87 28.18
C ILE A 150 -22.44 38.73 27.18
N TYR A 151 -23.35 38.08 26.45
CA TYR A 151 -24.72 38.55 26.26
C TYR A 151 -25.69 37.35 26.28
N PRO A 152 -26.87 37.44 26.93
CA PRO A 152 -27.82 36.34 27.05
C PRO A 152 -28.65 36.14 25.76
N PRO A 153 -29.13 34.92 25.47
CA PRO A 153 -29.89 34.64 24.25
C PRO A 153 -31.36 35.05 24.39
N PRO A 154 -32.02 35.52 23.32
CA PRO A 154 -33.46 35.74 23.32
C PRO A 154 -34.20 34.40 23.16
N LEU A 155 -35.30 34.27 23.90
CA LEU A 155 -36.30 33.22 23.76
C LEU A 155 -37.00 33.29 22.39
N PRO A 156 -37.37 32.15 21.79
CA PRO A 156 -38.56 32.07 20.98
C PRO A 156 -39.62 31.17 21.62
N ALA A 157 -40.84 31.69 21.57
CA ALA A 157 -42.07 31.10 22.03
C ALA A 157 -42.67 30.09 21.03
N GLU A 158 -43.41 29.15 21.60
CA GLU A 158 -44.61 28.46 21.07
C GLU A 158 -44.52 27.55 19.82
N PRO A 159 -45.16 26.36 19.87
CA PRO A 159 -45.24 25.39 18.77
C PRO A 159 -46.59 25.41 18.04
N ALA A 160 -46.62 25.19 16.72
CA ALA A 160 -47.71 24.59 15.91
C ALA A 160 -47.53 24.91 14.39
N PRO A 161 -48.26 24.25 13.46
CA PRO A 161 -48.59 22.84 13.33
C PRO A 161 -48.36 22.31 11.88
N SER A 162 -48.62 21.02 11.67
CA SER A 162 -48.52 20.31 10.40
C SER A 162 -49.43 20.84 9.28
N LEU A 163 -48.95 20.77 8.03
CA LEU A 163 -49.76 20.90 6.83
C LEU A 163 -49.54 19.69 5.92
N PHE A 164 -50.46 18.73 6.00
CA PHE A 164 -50.68 17.73 4.95
C PHE A 164 -51.69 18.25 3.92
N SER A 165 -51.47 17.83 2.67
CA SER A 165 -52.36 17.82 1.49
C SER A 165 -52.25 19.06 0.58
N VAL A 166 -52.06 18.96 -0.74
CA VAL A 166 -52.59 17.98 -1.71
C VAL A 166 -51.73 17.95 -3.00
N SER A 167 -51.72 16.79 -3.68
CA SER A 167 -51.69 16.59 -5.16
C SER A 167 -50.35 16.78 -5.91
N THR A 168 -49.79 15.77 -6.58
CA THR A 168 -50.37 15.13 -7.79
C THR A 168 -49.74 13.76 -8.11
N ARG A 169 -50.61 12.84 -8.53
CA ARG A 169 -50.43 11.74 -9.52
C ARG A 169 -49.31 10.69 -9.35
N LYS A 170 -49.80 9.48 -9.09
CA LYS A 170 -49.38 8.16 -9.63
C LYS A 170 -48.71 8.26 -11.02
N SER A 171 -47.57 7.60 -11.25
CA SER A 171 -47.55 6.21 -11.77
C SER A 171 -46.18 5.77 -12.34
N TYR A 172 -45.94 4.47 -12.21
CA TYR A 172 -45.07 3.53 -12.94
C TYR A 172 -43.54 3.55 -12.79
N ASN A 173 -43.13 2.51 -12.05
CA ASN A 173 -41.91 1.72 -12.16
C ASN A 173 -41.41 1.50 -13.60
N SER A 174 -40.07 1.65 -13.70
CA SER A 174 -39.14 0.73 -14.37
C SER A 174 -39.11 0.73 -15.90
N ILE A 175 -38.01 0.42 -16.59
CA ILE A 175 -36.59 0.25 -16.29
C ILE A 175 -35.93 0.27 -17.68
N LYS A 176 -34.75 0.89 -17.75
CA LYS A 176 -33.60 0.65 -18.64
C LYS A 176 -33.84 0.07 -20.06
N ASN A 177 -33.27 0.75 -21.05
CA ASN A 177 -31.95 0.39 -21.61
C ASN A 177 -31.59 1.33 -22.77
N GLY A 178 -30.71 2.29 -22.49
CA GLY A 178 -30.04 3.11 -23.48
C GLY A 178 -28.59 2.64 -23.65
N PHE A 179 -28.09 2.81 -24.87
CA PHE A 179 -26.72 2.63 -25.36
C PHE A 179 -26.34 1.24 -25.91
N ARG A 180 -26.33 1.14 -27.25
CA ARG A 180 -25.06 1.27 -27.99
C ARG A 180 -25.24 1.54 -29.49
N ASN A 181 -24.51 2.58 -29.90
CA ASN A 181 -23.68 2.71 -31.10
C ASN A 181 -24.26 2.61 -32.51
N LYS A 182 -24.35 3.81 -33.09
CA LYS A 182 -23.94 4.19 -34.45
C LYS A 182 -22.79 3.32 -34.99
N PHE A 183 -23.04 2.65 -36.11
CA PHE A 183 -22.07 2.53 -37.19
C PHE A 183 -22.76 2.84 -38.51
N ARG A 184 -22.33 3.96 -39.13
CA ARG A 184 -22.56 4.24 -40.54
C ARG A 184 -21.61 3.34 -41.32
N LEU A 185 -22.15 2.47 -42.17
CA LEU A 185 -21.42 1.91 -43.29
C LEU A 185 -22.22 2.19 -44.58
N ARG A 186 -21.55 3.01 -45.38
CA ARG A 186 -21.87 3.48 -46.72
C ARG A 186 -22.01 2.25 -47.63
N ARG A 187 -23.20 1.99 -48.19
CA ARG A 187 -23.35 0.98 -49.25
C ARG A 187 -23.44 1.66 -50.61
N THR A 188 -22.58 1.15 -51.47
CA THR A 188 -22.21 1.52 -52.83
C THR A 188 -23.36 1.45 -53.82
N LYS A 189 -23.29 2.35 -54.81
CA LYS A 189 -24.04 2.34 -56.06
C LYS A 189 -23.59 1.13 -56.88
N SER A 190 -24.45 0.12 -57.01
CA SER A 190 -24.28 -0.96 -57.98
C SER A 190 -25.64 -1.28 -58.58
N SER A 191 -25.68 -1.22 -59.92
CA SER A 191 -26.69 -1.76 -60.84
C SER A 191 -28.14 -1.38 -60.59
N GLN A 192 -28.74 -0.73 -61.59
CA GLN A 192 -30.19 -0.64 -61.78
C GLN A 192 -30.81 -2.02 -61.53
N ASP A 193 -31.45 -2.19 -60.38
CA ASP A 193 -32.46 -3.20 -60.16
C ASP A 193 -33.78 -2.46 -60.14
N GLU A 194 -34.59 -2.67 -61.16
CA GLU A 194 -35.94 -2.10 -61.28
C GLU A 194 -36.74 -2.47 -60.03
N ILE A 195 -36.98 -1.48 -59.17
CA ILE A 195 -37.85 -1.60 -58.01
C ILE A 195 -39.27 -1.59 -58.55
N ASN A 196 -39.81 -2.77 -58.82
CA ASN A 196 -41.21 -2.90 -59.20
C ASN A 196 -42.05 -3.05 -57.93
N SER A 197 -42.75 -1.99 -57.56
CA SER A 197 -43.72 -1.96 -56.46
C SER A 197 -45.14 -2.07 -57.01
N CYS A 198 -46.01 -2.78 -56.29
CA CYS A 198 -47.41 -2.94 -56.72
C CYS A 198 -48.17 -1.61 -56.55
N ILE A 199 -48.89 -1.16 -57.59
CA ILE A 199 -49.73 0.06 -57.53
C ILE A 199 -50.75 0.02 -56.38
N CYS A 200 -51.33 -1.14 -56.08
CA CYS A 200 -52.31 -1.27 -55.00
C CYS A 200 -51.69 -1.34 -53.60
N CYS A 201 -50.53 -1.97 -53.47
CA CYS A 201 -50.00 -2.40 -52.18
C CYS A 201 -48.77 -1.58 -51.73
N ARG A 202 -48.14 -0.83 -52.66
CA ARG A 202 -46.97 0.06 -52.46
C ARG A 202 -45.75 -0.55 -51.76
N ASP A 203 -45.74 -1.88 -51.57
CA ASP A 203 -44.60 -2.58 -50.98
C ASP A 203 -43.46 -2.76 -51.99
N ASP A 204 -42.25 -2.39 -51.57
CA ASP A 204 -41.01 -2.53 -52.33
C ASP A 204 -40.43 -3.93 -52.14
N PHE A 205 -40.72 -4.84 -53.07
CA PHE A 205 -40.19 -6.20 -52.98
C PHE A 205 -38.76 -6.31 -53.52
N LYS A 206 -37.84 -6.75 -52.66
CA LYS A 206 -36.45 -7.01 -53.04
C LYS A 206 -36.31 -8.38 -53.74
N LYS A 207 -36.29 -8.35 -55.07
CA LYS A 207 -35.82 -9.38 -56.04
C LYS A 207 -36.52 -10.75 -56.13
N SER A 208 -36.88 -11.05 -57.38
CA SER A 208 -37.09 -12.35 -58.07
C SER A 208 -38.31 -13.23 -57.78
N LYS A 209 -39.12 -12.96 -56.75
CA LYS A 209 -40.35 -13.75 -56.47
C LYS A 209 -41.56 -12.92 -56.04
N SER A 210 -41.63 -11.65 -56.43
CA SER A 210 -42.72 -10.73 -56.04
C SER A 210 -43.86 -10.61 -57.05
N HIS A 211 -43.71 -11.24 -58.22
CA HIS A 211 -44.75 -11.30 -59.24
C HIS A 211 -44.98 -12.75 -59.69
N ILE A 212 -46.23 -13.08 -59.97
CA ILE A 212 -46.64 -14.35 -60.59
C ILE A 212 -46.86 -14.06 -62.07
N THR A 213 -46.24 -14.83 -62.95
CA THR A 213 -46.45 -14.68 -64.40
C THR A 213 -47.42 -15.76 -64.88
N CYS A 214 -48.56 -15.34 -65.44
CA CYS A 214 -49.53 -16.26 -66.02
C CYS A 214 -49.01 -16.84 -67.36
N ARG A 215 -49.62 -17.94 -67.84
CA ARG A 215 -49.33 -18.54 -69.17
C ARG A 215 -49.47 -17.54 -70.32
N CYS A 216 -50.31 -16.51 -70.17
CA CYS A 216 -50.46 -15.40 -71.12
C CYS A 216 -49.36 -14.32 -71.03
N LYS A 217 -48.31 -14.53 -70.20
CA LYS A 217 -47.20 -13.61 -69.89
C LYS A 217 -47.56 -12.33 -69.11
N ALA A 218 -48.80 -12.17 -68.65
CA ALA A 218 -49.16 -11.10 -67.72
C ALA A 218 -48.55 -11.35 -66.33
N GLN A 219 -48.06 -10.28 -65.70
CA GLN A 219 -47.47 -10.31 -64.35
C GLN A 219 -48.48 -9.79 -63.33
N PHE A 220 -48.64 -10.49 -62.21
CA PHE A 220 -49.53 -10.13 -61.09
C PHE A 220 -48.74 -9.97 -59.80
N CYS A 221 -49.16 -9.08 -58.91
CA CYS A 221 -48.58 -8.95 -57.58
C CYS A 221 -48.81 -10.24 -56.76
N TYR A 222 -47.74 -10.79 -56.17
CA TYR A 222 -47.80 -11.99 -55.33
C TYR A 222 -48.70 -11.85 -54.09
N ILE A 223 -48.87 -10.62 -53.57
CA ILE A 223 -49.61 -10.37 -52.32
C ILE A 223 -51.09 -10.06 -52.55
N CYS A 224 -51.41 -9.26 -53.56
CA CYS A 224 -52.77 -8.73 -53.74
C CYS A 224 -53.42 -9.04 -55.09
N GLY A 225 -52.78 -9.83 -55.95
CA GLY A 225 -53.36 -10.31 -57.21
C GLY A 225 -53.61 -9.24 -58.28
N ALA A 226 -53.32 -7.97 -58.01
CA ALA A 226 -53.44 -6.88 -58.98
C ALA A 226 -52.42 -7.04 -60.13
N VAL A 227 -52.82 -6.69 -61.35
CA VAL A 227 -51.94 -6.70 -62.54
C VAL A 227 -50.82 -5.68 -62.33
N TRP A 228 -49.58 -6.12 -62.54
CA TRP A 228 -48.38 -5.29 -62.33
C TRP A 228 -48.15 -4.27 -63.44
N ASP A 229 -48.56 -4.58 -64.67
CA ASP A 229 -48.52 -3.66 -65.82
C ASP A 229 -49.95 -3.40 -66.33
N PRO A 230 -50.48 -2.18 -66.19
CA PRO A 230 -51.85 -1.85 -66.58
C PRO A 230 -52.10 -1.89 -68.10
N VAL A 231 -51.07 -2.03 -68.94
CA VAL A 231 -51.22 -2.00 -70.42
C VAL A 231 -51.45 -3.39 -71.02
N VAL A 232 -51.18 -4.48 -70.30
CA VAL A 232 -51.46 -5.86 -70.74
C VAL A 232 -52.11 -6.67 -69.61
N GLY A 233 -53.37 -6.35 -69.30
CA GLY A 233 -54.20 -7.26 -68.52
C GLY A 233 -54.37 -8.59 -69.26
N CYS A 234 -54.24 -9.73 -68.57
CA CYS A 234 -54.48 -11.03 -69.19
C CYS A 234 -55.95 -11.09 -69.67
N PRO A 235 -56.23 -11.20 -70.97
CA PRO A 235 -57.62 -11.20 -71.48
C PRO A 235 -58.40 -12.48 -71.12
N ASN A 236 -57.70 -13.51 -70.63
CA ASN A 236 -58.31 -14.66 -69.99
C ASN A 236 -58.24 -14.44 -68.48
N TYR A 237 -59.40 -14.38 -67.82
CA TYR A 237 -59.54 -14.57 -66.38
C TYR A 237 -58.96 -15.94 -66.00
N CYS A 238 -57.65 -16.02 -65.81
CA CYS A 238 -57.02 -17.17 -65.18
C CYS A 238 -57.29 -17.03 -63.68
N ASN A 239 -58.26 -17.81 -63.17
CA ASN A 239 -58.52 -17.97 -61.75
C ASN A 239 -57.24 -18.39 -61.01
N GLY A 240 -56.48 -17.41 -60.50
CA GLY A 240 -55.37 -17.60 -59.56
C GLY A 240 -55.80 -17.46 -58.10
N GLU A 241 -57.09 -17.19 -57.85
CA GLU A 241 -57.67 -17.03 -56.52
C GLU A 241 -57.51 -18.31 -55.67
N GLU A 242 -57.75 -19.48 -56.27
CA GLU A 242 -57.55 -20.78 -55.61
C GLU A 242 -56.07 -21.08 -55.29
N GLU A 243 -55.12 -20.61 -56.10
CA GLU A 243 -53.69 -20.85 -55.84
C GLU A 243 -53.15 -19.89 -54.76
N LEU A 244 -53.65 -18.66 -54.71
CA LEU A 244 -53.36 -17.69 -53.63
C LEU A 244 -53.99 -18.10 -52.30
N GLU A 245 -55.20 -18.63 -52.31
CA GLU A 245 -55.85 -19.18 -51.10
C GLU A 245 -55.11 -20.41 -50.58
N ARG A 246 -54.71 -21.32 -51.45
CA ARG A 246 -53.90 -22.48 -51.06
C ARG A 246 -52.61 -22.08 -50.37
N ARG A 247 -51.91 -21.06 -50.88
CA ARG A 247 -50.66 -20.57 -50.28
C ARG A 247 -50.87 -19.74 -49.02
N ARG A 248 -51.99 -19.01 -48.89
CA ARG A 248 -52.37 -18.37 -47.62
C ARG A 248 -52.60 -19.40 -46.54
N LEU A 249 -53.27 -20.50 -46.86
CA LEU A 249 -53.45 -21.63 -45.95
C LEU A 249 -52.12 -22.35 -45.64
N GLU A 250 -51.20 -22.50 -46.61
CA GLU A 250 -49.86 -23.06 -46.38
C GLU A 250 -48.98 -22.15 -45.49
N GLU A 251 -49.04 -20.84 -45.67
CA GLU A 251 -48.30 -19.86 -44.84
C GLU A 251 -48.92 -19.75 -43.44
N GLU A 252 -50.25 -19.72 -43.32
CA GLU A 252 -50.95 -19.81 -42.03
C GLU A 252 -50.63 -21.12 -41.32
N ALA A 253 -50.55 -22.24 -42.06
CA ALA A 253 -50.12 -23.52 -41.49
C ALA A 253 -48.66 -23.47 -41.00
N ARG A 254 -47.74 -22.82 -41.73
CA ARG A 254 -46.35 -22.65 -41.30
C ARG A 254 -46.24 -21.76 -40.06
N ILE A 255 -46.98 -20.65 -40.02
CA ILE A 255 -47.03 -19.76 -38.86
C ILE A 255 -47.64 -20.49 -37.66
N ALA A 256 -48.71 -21.26 -37.84
CA ALA A 256 -49.31 -22.07 -36.78
C ALA A 256 -48.36 -23.16 -36.28
N GLU A 257 -47.55 -23.76 -37.15
CA GLU A 257 -46.51 -24.74 -36.77
C GLU A 257 -45.37 -24.07 -35.97
N GLU A 258 -44.87 -22.91 -36.39
CA GLU A 258 -43.86 -22.13 -35.67
C GLU A 258 -44.39 -21.63 -34.30
N GLU A 259 -45.65 -21.20 -34.23
CA GLU A 259 -46.31 -20.80 -32.99
C GLU A 259 -46.55 -21.99 -32.05
N ALA A 260 -46.92 -23.15 -32.59
CA ALA A 260 -47.04 -24.39 -31.83
C ALA A 260 -45.68 -24.86 -31.30
N GLU A 261 -44.60 -24.78 -32.09
CA GLU A 261 -43.24 -25.09 -31.63
C GLU A 261 -42.78 -24.13 -30.53
N LYS A 262 -43.06 -22.83 -30.68
CA LYS A 262 -42.74 -21.82 -29.67
C LYS A 262 -43.54 -22.04 -28.39
N ALA A 263 -44.84 -22.34 -28.49
CA ALA A 263 -45.68 -22.66 -27.34
C ALA A 263 -45.21 -23.93 -26.62
N ALA A 264 -44.81 -24.97 -27.37
CA ALA A 264 -44.23 -26.19 -26.81
C ALA A 264 -42.90 -25.91 -26.10
N ARG A 265 -42.04 -25.04 -26.65
CA ARG A 265 -40.78 -24.63 -26.03
C ARG A 265 -41.02 -23.83 -24.74
N GLU A 266 -41.96 -22.89 -24.75
CA GLU A 266 -42.32 -22.11 -23.57
C GLU A 266 -42.99 -22.97 -22.49
N GLU A 267 -43.81 -23.95 -22.87
CA GLU A 267 -44.37 -24.92 -21.94
C GLU A 267 -43.29 -25.81 -21.34
N ALA A 268 -42.33 -26.30 -22.14
CA ALA A 268 -41.19 -27.04 -21.65
C ALA A 268 -40.32 -26.21 -20.69
N GLU A 269 -40.06 -24.94 -20.99
CA GLU A 269 -39.33 -24.02 -20.12
C GLU A 269 -40.07 -23.76 -18.79
N ARG A 270 -41.40 -23.61 -18.84
CA ARG A 270 -42.23 -23.45 -17.62
C ARG A 270 -42.20 -24.71 -16.75
N LEU A 271 -42.24 -25.89 -17.36
CA LEU A 271 -42.14 -27.16 -16.63
C LEU A 271 -40.74 -27.34 -16.02
N GLU A 272 -39.68 -27.01 -16.75
CA GLU A 272 -38.30 -27.04 -16.24
C GLU A 272 -38.09 -26.05 -15.09
N ALA A 273 -38.65 -24.84 -15.20
CA ALA A 273 -38.61 -23.84 -14.13
C ALA A 273 -39.38 -24.31 -12.88
N ALA A 274 -40.52 -24.97 -13.05
CA ALA A 274 -41.28 -25.56 -11.95
C ALA A 274 -40.51 -26.71 -11.28
N GLU A 275 -39.90 -27.62 -12.06
CA GLU A 275 -39.05 -28.70 -11.55
C GLU A 275 -37.86 -28.13 -10.76
N LYS A 276 -37.23 -27.06 -11.25
CA LYS A 276 -36.13 -26.39 -10.57
C LYS A 276 -36.54 -25.80 -9.21
N ILE A 277 -37.67 -25.11 -9.14
CA ILE A 277 -38.20 -24.56 -7.87
C ILE A 277 -38.52 -25.70 -6.89
N GLU A 278 -39.07 -26.80 -7.37
CA GLU A 278 -39.37 -27.96 -6.53
C GLU A 278 -38.08 -28.66 -6.05
N ALA A 279 -37.07 -28.76 -6.91
CA ALA A 279 -35.75 -29.27 -6.55
C ALA A 279 -35.05 -28.41 -5.49
N GLU A 280 -35.19 -27.08 -5.58
CA GLU A 280 -34.69 -26.12 -4.57
C GLU A 280 -35.39 -26.31 -3.23
N LYS A 281 -36.71 -26.44 -3.20
CA LYS A 281 -37.48 -26.73 -1.98
C LYS A 281 -37.04 -28.05 -1.34
N ARG A 282 -36.89 -29.10 -2.14
CA ARG A 282 -36.42 -30.42 -1.67
C ARG A 282 -35.01 -30.36 -1.09
N THR A 283 -34.13 -29.55 -1.67
CA THR A 283 -32.79 -29.30 -1.12
C THR A 283 -32.85 -28.56 0.22
N LEU A 284 -33.70 -27.54 0.34
CA LEU A 284 -33.87 -26.77 1.59
C LEU A 284 -34.49 -27.60 2.73
N GLU A 285 -35.38 -28.54 2.41
CA GLU A 285 -36.07 -29.38 3.39
C GLU A 285 -35.28 -30.65 3.75
N SER A 286 -34.24 -31.00 2.99
CA SER A 286 -33.44 -32.21 3.22
C SER A 286 -32.59 -32.12 4.50
N LEU A 287 -32.80 -33.05 5.44
CA LEU A 287 -32.02 -33.12 6.69
C LEU A 287 -30.54 -33.38 6.44
N GLU A 288 -30.19 -34.24 5.48
CA GLU A 288 -28.81 -34.61 5.18
C GLU A 288 -28.01 -33.46 4.57
N LEU A 289 -28.62 -32.73 3.62
CA LEU A 289 -27.99 -31.55 3.00
C LEU A 289 -27.89 -30.39 4.01
N ASN A 290 -28.88 -30.22 4.88
CA ASN A 290 -28.81 -29.25 5.98
C ASN A 290 -27.74 -29.62 7.02
N ALA A 291 -27.59 -30.90 7.36
CA ALA A 291 -26.51 -31.37 8.23
C ALA A 291 -25.13 -31.17 7.59
N LEU A 292 -24.99 -31.43 6.28
CA LEU A 292 -23.78 -31.12 5.54
C LEU A 292 -23.47 -29.62 5.57
N ARG A 293 -24.47 -28.76 5.33
CA ARG A 293 -24.32 -27.30 5.42
C ARG A 293 -23.82 -26.88 6.80
N ALA A 294 -24.39 -27.42 7.87
CA ALA A 294 -23.95 -27.12 9.22
C ALA A 294 -22.47 -27.51 9.45
N ARG A 295 -22.03 -28.66 8.92
CA ARG A 295 -20.61 -29.06 8.97
C ARG A 295 -19.70 -28.08 8.22
N GLN A 296 -20.08 -27.67 7.01
CA GLN A 296 -19.31 -26.70 6.22
C GLN A 296 -19.22 -25.33 6.92
N ILE A 297 -20.31 -24.87 7.56
CA ILE A 297 -20.33 -23.63 8.35
C ILE A 297 -19.41 -23.76 9.58
N ASN A 298 -19.49 -24.86 10.32
CA ASN A 298 -18.61 -25.08 11.47
C ASN A 298 -17.12 -25.09 11.05
N GLU A 299 -16.82 -25.71 9.92
CA GLU A 299 -15.47 -25.75 9.39
C GLU A 299 -14.97 -24.36 8.92
N ARG A 300 -15.83 -23.56 8.30
CA ARG A 300 -15.57 -22.15 8.00
C ARG A 300 -15.20 -21.38 9.26
N ASP A 301 -15.96 -21.58 10.33
CA ASP A 301 -15.78 -20.83 11.58
C ASP A 301 -14.49 -21.24 12.29
N ARG A 302 -14.13 -22.54 12.26
CA ARG A 302 -12.81 -23.03 12.70
C ARG A 302 -11.69 -22.42 11.87
N PHE A 303 -11.83 -22.40 10.54
CA PHE A 303 -10.85 -21.77 9.65
C PHE A 303 -10.65 -20.28 10.00
N ALA A 304 -11.74 -19.53 10.18
CA ALA A 304 -11.68 -18.12 10.51
C ALA A 304 -11.11 -17.85 11.91
N ALA A 305 -11.35 -18.75 12.88
CA ALA A 305 -10.71 -18.69 14.19
C ALA A 305 -9.21 -18.97 14.10
N PHE A 306 -8.81 -19.97 13.33
CA PHE A 306 -7.42 -20.31 13.09
C PHE A 306 -6.66 -19.19 12.37
N GLU A 307 -7.24 -18.59 11.33
CA GLU A 307 -6.68 -17.42 10.62
C GLU A 307 -6.44 -16.26 11.59
N ARG A 308 -7.40 -15.93 12.46
CA ARG A 308 -7.23 -14.89 13.49
C ARG A 308 -6.15 -15.23 14.50
N LYS A 309 -6.11 -16.49 14.97
CA LYS A 309 -5.09 -16.98 15.91
C LYS A 309 -3.69 -16.82 15.32
N GLN A 310 -3.48 -17.29 14.10
CA GLN A 310 -2.16 -17.20 13.44
C GLN A 310 -1.77 -15.76 13.15
N LYS A 311 -2.70 -14.91 12.69
CA LYS A 311 -2.45 -13.48 12.50
C LYS A 311 -2.03 -12.81 13.81
N TRP A 312 -2.70 -13.12 14.92
CA TRP A 312 -2.37 -12.58 16.23
C TRP A 312 -0.97 -13.02 16.70
N ILE A 313 -0.59 -14.29 16.52
CA ILE A 313 0.75 -14.80 16.86
C ILE A 313 1.82 -14.03 16.07
N MET A 314 1.64 -13.91 14.75
CA MET A 314 2.55 -13.18 13.86
C MET A 314 2.72 -11.73 14.31
N TRP A 315 1.62 -11.01 14.57
CA TRP A 315 1.64 -9.62 15.03
C TRP A 315 2.29 -9.47 16.40
N THR A 316 1.99 -10.37 17.33
CA THR A 316 2.58 -10.34 18.69
C THR A 316 4.10 -10.54 18.63
N ARG A 317 4.57 -11.46 17.79
CA ARG A 317 6.01 -11.71 17.60
C ARG A 317 6.72 -10.50 16.97
N HIS A 318 6.12 -9.90 15.94
CA HIS A 318 6.66 -8.67 15.34
C HIS A 318 6.72 -7.52 16.35
N GLY A 319 5.63 -7.30 17.08
CA GLY A 319 5.56 -6.29 18.13
C GLY A 319 6.63 -6.49 19.21
N GLN A 320 6.82 -7.72 19.67
CA GLN A 320 7.88 -8.06 20.63
C GLN A 320 9.27 -7.79 20.06
N SER A 321 9.53 -8.20 18.81
CA SER A 321 10.82 -7.96 18.15
C SER A 321 11.13 -6.47 18.02
N LYS A 322 10.11 -5.65 17.72
CA LYS A 322 10.23 -4.19 17.65
C LYS A 322 10.53 -3.59 19.03
N ILE A 323 9.86 -4.05 20.08
CA ILE A 323 10.14 -3.63 21.46
C ILE A 323 11.58 -3.97 21.85
N ASP A 324 12.04 -5.19 21.55
CA ASP A 324 13.40 -5.64 21.89
C ASP A 324 14.48 -4.79 21.19
N ILE A 325 14.24 -4.37 19.94
CA ILE A 325 15.12 -3.43 19.24
C ILE A 325 15.12 -2.06 19.94
N LEU A 326 13.94 -1.52 20.23
CA LEU A 326 13.82 -0.20 20.87
C LEU A 326 14.51 -0.17 22.23
N GLU A 327 14.30 -1.19 23.07
CA GLU A 327 14.91 -1.29 24.41
C GLU A 327 16.44 -1.37 24.32
N ARG A 328 16.97 -2.17 23.38
CA ARG A 328 18.42 -2.28 23.14
C ARG A 328 19.04 -0.94 22.73
N TYR A 329 18.42 -0.21 21.81
CA TYR A 329 18.93 1.08 21.36
C TYR A 329 18.78 2.17 22.42
N ASP A 330 17.73 2.15 23.24
CA ASP A 330 17.61 3.06 24.38
C ASP A 330 18.74 2.84 25.39
N GLU A 331 19.05 1.59 25.74
CA GLU A 331 20.19 1.26 26.59
C GLU A 331 21.53 1.73 25.98
N LEU A 332 21.72 1.55 24.67
CA LEU A 332 22.93 2.00 23.97
C LEU A 332 23.05 3.53 23.97
N GLN A 333 21.95 4.23 23.69
CA GLN A 333 21.90 5.68 23.69
C GLN A 333 22.15 6.27 25.08
N THR A 334 21.53 5.73 26.12
CA THR A 334 21.72 6.18 27.52
C THR A 334 23.16 6.00 27.97
N LYS A 335 23.76 4.83 27.76
CA LYS A 335 25.19 4.56 28.04
C LYS A 335 26.12 5.48 27.25
N MET A 336 25.75 5.87 26.03
CA MET A 336 26.54 6.79 25.22
C MET A 336 26.42 8.24 25.71
N ARG A 337 25.20 8.72 25.98
CA ARG A 337 24.95 10.04 26.58
C ARG A 337 25.67 10.20 27.91
N GLU A 338 25.69 9.17 28.75
CA GLU A 338 26.41 9.20 30.02
C GLU A 338 27.93 9.37 29.83
N ARG A 339 28.54 8.61 28.89
CA ARG A 339 29.96 8.75 28.56
C ARG A 339 30.29 10.13 27.97
N HIS A 340 29.41 10.66 27.13
CA HIS A 340 29.53 12.00 26.56
C HIS A 340 29.51 13.07 27.65
N SER A 341 28.53 12.99 28.56
CA SER A 341 28.43 13.87 29.73
C SER A 341 29.70 13.84 30.58
N ARG A 342 30.19 12.65 30.97
CA ARG A 342 31.43 12.51 31.76
C ARG A 342 32.67 13.10 31.06
N THR A 343 32.75 12.98 29.74
CA THR A 343 33.87 13.52 28.96
C THR A 343 33.78 15.04 28.88
N ALA A 344 32.58 15.59 28.71
CA ALA A 344 32.34 17.03 28.69
C ALA A 344 32.67 17.65 30.05
N THR A 345 32.17 17.09 31.15
CA THR A 345 32.47 17.58 32.51
C THR A 345 33.97 17.53 32.82
N HIS A 346 34.66 16.46 32.43
CA HIS A 346 36.12 16.38 32.63
C HIS A 346 36.89 17.44 31.82
N LEU A 347 36.41 17.79 30.62
CA LEU A 347 37.00 18.88 29.86
C LEU A 347 36.74 20.24 30.54
N GLU A 348 35.52 20.48 31.02
CA GLU A 348 35.16 21.69 31.78
C GLU A 348 36.04 21.86 33.02
N ASP A 349 36.18 20.81 33.84
CA ASP A 349 37.01 20.82 35.05
C ASP A 349 38.47 21.21 34.73
N ARG A 350 39.04 20.61 33.67
CA ARG A 350 40.39 20.95 33.21
C ARG A 350 40.48 22.39 32.71
N GLN A 351 39.45 22.88 32.03
CA GLN A 351 39.40 24.25 31.52
C GLN A 351 39.33 25.27 32.66
N VAL A 352 38.48 25.03 33.65
CA VAL A 352 38.37 25.83 34.87
C VAL A 352 39.68 25.83 35.65
N GLY A 353 40.31 24.66 35.81
CA GLY A 353 41.61 24.54 36.48
C GLY A 353 42.70 25.38 35.80
N ALA A 354 42.80 25.31 34.46
CA ALA A 354 43.74 26.12 33.69
C ALA A 354 43.46 27.63 33.80
N GLU A 355 42.19 28.04 33.85
CA GLU A 355 41.82 29.44 34.06
C GLU A 355 42.20 29.91 35.47
N MET A 356 41.95 29.10 36.49
CA MET A 356 42.32 29.40 37.88
C MET A 356 43.82 29.61 38.04
N GLU A 357 44.63 28.72 37.45
CA GLU A 357 46.10 28.84 37.43
C GLU A 357 46.56 30.10 36.69
N LEU A 358 46.00 30.37 35.51
CA LEU A 358 46.30 31.59 34.75
C LEU A 358 45.99 32.83 35.59
N ARG A 359 44.82 32.92 36.21
CA ARG A 359 44.44 34.04 37.08
C ARG A 359 45.40 34.18 38.27
N ALA A 360 45.84 33.08 38.87
CA ALA A 360 46.80 33.10 39.97
C ALA A 360 48.16 33.69 39.53
N THR A 361 48.68 33.26 38.37
CA THR A 361 49.93 33.77 37.81
C THR A 361 49.85 35.26 37.45
N LEU A 362 48.74 35.70 36.84
CA LEU A 362 48.51 37.12 36.52
C LEU A 362 48.43 37.98 37.79
N LYS A 363 47.73 37.52 38.84
CA LYS A 363 47.71 38.19 40.15
C LYS A 363 49.08 38.24 40.84
N GLN A 364 49.95 37.26 40.59
CA GLN A 364 51.33 37.29 41.11
C GLN A 364 52.20 38.27 40.33
N ALA A 365 52.04 38.35 39.01
CA ALA A 365 52.71 39.34 38.17
C ALA A 365 52.31 40.78 38.56
N GLU A 366 51.01 41.02 38.77
CA GLU A 366 50.48 42.30 39.25
C GLU A 366 51.11 42.72 40.59
N ARG A 367 51.15 41.79 41.56
CA ARG A 367 51.81 42.05 42.85
C ARG A 367 53.28 42.39 42.67
N SER A 368 53.98 41.71 41.78
CA SER A 368 55.41 41.94 41.51
C SER A 368 55.66 43.32 40.88
N VAL A 369 54.84 43.73 39.91
CA VAL A 369 54.90 45.08 39.31
C VAL A 369 54.61 46.14 40.37
N ARG A 370 53.60 45.93 41.22
CA ARG A 370 53.25 46.86 42.31
C ARG A 370 54.38 47.02 43.34
N ILE A 371 55.02 45.92 43.73
CA ILE A 371 56.17 45.96 44.65
C ILE A 371 57.34 46.70 44.00
N ARG A 372 57.64 46.42 42.72
CA ARG A 372 58.71 47.11 41.98
C ARG A 372 58.44 48.61 41.86
N LEU A 373 57.21 49.00 41.51
CA LEU A 373 56.79 50.40 41.48
C LEU A 373 57.01 51.07 42.82
N ARG A 374 56.53 50.49 43.92
CA ARG A 374 56.72 51.05 45.26
C ARG A 374 58.20 51.20 45.63
N HIS A 375 59.04 50.24 45.26
CA HIS A 375 60.49 50.32 45.49
C HIS A 375 61.13 51.44 44.66
N MET A 376 60.74 51.58 43.40
CA MET A 376 61.24 52.65 42.51
C MET A 376 60.75 54.03 42.96
N GLU A 377 59.49 54.14 43.38
CA GLU A 377 58.91 55.35 44.00
C GLU A 377 59.72 55.75 45.24
N ALA A 378 59.91 54.83 46.18
CA ALA A 378 60.71 55.09 47.39
C ALA A 378 62.18 55.44 47.08
N TYR A 379 62.76 54.83 46.04
CA TYR A 379 64.11 55.15 45.58
C TYR A 379 64.20 56.57 45.00
N CYS A 380 63.23 56.98 44.19
CA CYS A 380 63.17 58.31 43.59
C CYS A 380 62.79 59.41 44.59
N ASP A 381 61.91 59.13 45.56
CA ASP A 381 61.45 60.06 46.61
C ASP A 381 62.44 60.21 47.78
N GLY A 382 63.38 59.26 47.95
CA GLY A 382 64.37 59.25 49.03
C GLY A 382 65.42 60.37 48.96
N LEU A 383 65.40 61.20 47.90
CA LEU A 383 66.22 62.39 47.76
C LEU A 383 65.72 63.50 48.70
N GLY A 384 66.33 63.59 49.89
CA GLY A 384 66.21 64.77 50.76
C GLY A 384 65.82 64.52 52.22
N ARG A 385 65.64 63.27 52.66
CA ARG A 385 65.27 62.98 54.07
C ARG A 385 66.39 62.48 54.99
N ASN A 386 67.56 62.08 54.46
CA ASN A 386 68.67 61.58 55.28
C ASN A 386 69.89 62.50 55.17
N GLY A 387 69.99 63.47 56.07
CA GLY A 387 71.14 64.36 56.21
C GLY A 387 72.36 63.75 56.92
N ASP A 388 72.23 62.60 57.57
CA ASP A 388 73.28 62.06 58.47
C ASP A 388 73.55 60.55 58.24
N SER A 389 74.00 60.15 57.04
CA SER A 389 74.54 58.80 56.84
C SER A 389 75.90 58.82 56.14
N PRO A 390 76.89 58.02 56.58
CA PRO A 390 78.27 58.04 56.06
C PRO A 390 78.42 57.37 54.68
N ASN A 391 77.32 57.06 54.00
CA ASN A 391 77.32 56.50 52.64
C ASN A 391 77.20 57.63 51.60
N PRO A 392 77.86 57.52 50.43
CA PRO A 392 77.82 58.57 49.41
C PRO A 392 76.38 58.90 49.01
N ALA A 393 76.07 60.19 48.88
CA ALA A 393 74.76 60.69 48.47
C ALA A 393 74.33 60.00 47.16
N ARG A 394 73.29 59.15 47.24
CA ARG A 394 72.74 58.47 46.05
C ARG A 394 72.08 59.52 45.15
N VAL A 395 72.51 59.57 43.89
CA VAL A 395 71.97 60.47 42.85
C VAL A 395 70.99 59.69 41.98
N VAL A 396 69.72 60.09 41.97
CA VAL A 396 68.73 59.57 41.02
C VAL A 396 69.05 60.15 39.65
N THR A 397 69.26 59.28 38.68
CA THR A 397 69.58 59.67 37.31
C THR A 397 68.31 59.89 36.49
N GLU A 398 68.40 60.65 35.39
CA GLU A 398 67.28 60.79 34.44
C GLU A 398 66.79 59.44 33.90
N ARG A 399 67.70 58.46 33.81
CA ARG A 399 67.40 57.07 33.44
C ARG A 399 66.43 56.42 34.43
N ASP A 400 66.61 56.64 35.73
CA ASP A 400 65.78 56.04 36.79
C ASP A 400 64.35 56.60 36.76
N LEU A 401 64.20 57.90 36.47
CA LEU A 401 62.89 58.54 36.29
C LEU A 401 62.16 58.04 35.03
N ARG A 402 62.88 57.81 33.93
CA ARG A 402 62.30 57.19 32.73
C ARG A 402 61.87 55.74 33.01
N GLU A 403 62.66 54.99 33.76
CA GLU A 403 62.31 53.62 34.17
C GLU A 403 61.07 53.61 35.07
N LEU A 404 60.93 54.55 36.01
CA LEU A 404 59.72 54.72 36.81
C LEU A 404 58.49 55.02 35.94
N GLY A 405 58.61 55.93 34.96
CA GLY A 405 57.56 56.21 33.99
C GLY A 405 57.15 54.98 33.17
N GLN A 406 58.12 54.14 32.76
CA GLN A 406 57.84 52.88 32.08
C GLN A 406 57.07 51.90 32.98
N GLN A 407 57.40 51.82 34.28
CA GLN A 407 56.69 50.96 35.22
C GLN A 407 55.23 51.40 35.44
N TYR A 408 54.93 52.70 35.40
CA TYR A 408 53.54 53.18 35.47
C TYR A 408 52.74 52.80 34.23
N ASN A 409 53.31 52.96 33.04
CA ASN A 409 52.65 52.52 31.80
C ASN A 409 52.36 51.01 31.84
N LEU A 410 53.31 50.21 32.33
CA LEU A 410 53.11 48.77 32.50
C LEU A 410 51.98 48.42 33.46
N ARG A 411 51.83 49.17 34.57
CA ARG A 411 50.72 48.99 35.52
C ARG A 411 49.38 49.32 34.87
N ASP A 412 49.32 50.43 34.14
CA ASP A 412 48.06 50.93 33.57
C ASP A 412 47.57 50.04 32.42
N ASP A 413 48.48 49.44 31.64
CA ASP A 413 48.16 48.48 30.59
C ASP A 413 47.86 47.05 31.11
N LEU A 414 48.22 46.76 32.37
CA LEU A 414 48.26 45.40 32.90
C LEU A 414 46.89 44.72 32.88
N ASP A 415 45.85 45.41 33.34
CA ASP A 415 44.50 44.84 33.43
C ASP A 415 43.93 44.52 32.05
N ARG A 416 44.17 45.39 31.06
CA ARG A 416 43.77 45.18 29.67
C ARG A 416 44.47 43.96 29.07
N LEU A 417 45.78 43.83 29.29
CA LEU A 417 46.56 42.68 28.82
C LEU A 417 46.13 41.37 29.51
N HIS A 418 45.90 41.41 30.82
CA HIS A 418 45.39 40.28 31.59
C HIS A 418 44.03 39.81 31.07
N GLN A 419 43.11 40.74 30.85
CA GLN A 419 41.77 40.44 30.33
C GLN A 419 41.84 39.87 28.92
N SER A 420 42.66 40.45 28.03
CA SER A 420 42.86 39.93 26.68
C SER A 420 43.40 38.50 26.70
N LYS A 421 44.38 38.21 27.57
CA LYS A 421 44.96 36.86 27.70
C LYS A 421 43.94 35.83 28.20
N ILE A 422 43.11 36.20 29.18
CA ILE A 422 42.01 35.34 29.67
C ILE A 422 40.99 35.09 28.56
N ASN A 423 40.61 36.12 27.80
CA ASN A 423 39.63 36.00 26.72
C ASN A 423 40.13 35.06 25.60
N VAL A 424 41.37 35.23 25.13
CA VAL A 424 41.94 34.35 24.10
C VAL A 424 41.97 32.90 24.55
N MET A 425 42.28 32.67 25.83
CA MET A 425 42.28 31.34 26.42
C MET A 425 40.85 30.75 26.48
N ARG A 426 39.87 31.52 26.94
CA ARG A 426 38.45 31.13 26.95
C ARG A 426 37.89 30.84 25.55
N ASP A 427 38.23 31.66 24.56
CA ASP A 427 37.80 31.44 23.17
C ASP A 427 38.36 30.12 22.61
N LYS A 428 39.62 29.79 22.96
CA LYS A 428 40.23 28.51 22.59
C LYS A 428 39.53 27.34 23.28
N GLN A 429 39.22 27.47 24.57
CA GLN A 429 38.49 26.47 25.35
C GLN A 429 37.06 26.25 24.81
N ALA A 430 36.35 27.33 24.48
CA ALA A 430 35.01 27.30 23.91
C ALA A 430 34.97 26.56 22.57
N LYS A 431 35.93 26.84 21.67
CA LYS A 431 36.05 26.11 20.40
C LYS A 431 36.34 24.62 20.59
N GLN A 432 37.17 24.27 21.58
CA GLN A 432 37.44 22.87 21.91
C GLN A 432 36.19 22.17 22.46
N MET A 433 35.40 22.87 23.29
CA MET A 433 34.13 22.36 23.81
C MET A 433 33.12 22.14 22.68
N GLU A 434 32.93 23.14 21.80
CA GLU A 434 32.06 23.06 20.64
C GLU A 434 32.41 21.87 19.73
N GLN A 435 33.70 21.69 19.42
CA GLN A 435 34.16 20.55 18.63
C GLN A 435 33.97 19.19 19.31
N LEU A 436 33.99 19.15 20.65
CA LEU A 436 33.69 17.93 21.38
C LEU A 436 32.19 17.62 21.26
N LEU A 437 31.33 18.59 21.59
CA LEU A 437 29.88 18.43 21.56
C LEU A 437 29.37 18.06 20.16
N ALA A 438 29.86 18.71 19.11
CA ALA A 438 29.50 18.38 17.73
C ALA A 438 29.83 16.92 17.36
N ARG A 439 30.98 16.40 17.82
CA ARG A 439 31.33 14.98 17.60
C ARG A 439 30.42 14.03 18.37
N GLN A 440 30.03 14.40 19.60
CA GLN A 440 29.13 13.60 20.43
C GLN A 440 27.71 13.57 19.84
N GLU A 441 27.23 14.69 19.29
CA GLU A 441 25.96 14.79 18.56
C GLU A 441 25.98 13.89 17.31
N ASP A 442 27.02 13.99 16.48
CA ASP A 442 27.20 13.13 15.30
C ASP A 442 27.20 11.62 15.65
N GLU A 443 27.77 11.24 16.80
CA GLU A 443 27.78 9.86 17.28
C GLU A 443 26.37 9.38 17.67
N LEU A 444 25.60 10.22 18.37
CA LEU A 444 24.21 9.93 18.73
C LEU A 444 23.32 9.83 17.50
N ASP A 445 23.48 10.73 16.53
CA ASP A 445 22.73 10.72 15.28
C ASP A 445 23.01 9.45 14.46
N LYS A 446 24.28 9.03 14.37
CA LYS A 446 24.63 7.77 13.71
C LYS A 446 23.97 6.57 14.38
N LEU A 447 23.84 6.58 15.71
CA LEU A 447 23.20 5.49 16.45
C LEU A 447 21.68 5.50 16.28
N SER A 448 21.06 6.68 16.26
CA SER A 448 19.64 6.87 15.92
C SER A 448 19.34 6.38 14.50
N ASN A 449 20.16 6.75 13.52
CA ASN A 449 19.99 6.29 12.13
C ASN A 449 20.10 4.77 12.01
N LYS A 450 20.99 4.12 12.78
CA LYS A 450 21.06 2.66 12.82
C LYS A 450 19.80 2.03 13.41
N GLN A 451 19.24 2.62 14.46
CA GLN A 451 17.97 2.18 15.05
C GLN A 451 16.84 2.24 14.01
N VAL A 452 16.72 3.36 13.29
CA VAL A 452 15.71 3.53 12.24
C VAL A 452 15.87 2.47 11.16
N LEU A 453 17.08 2.27 10.62
CA LEU A 453 17.35 1.26 9.59
C LEU A 453 17.02 -0.17 10.06
N GLU A 454 17.30 -0.51 11.32
CA GLU A 454 16.99 -1.84 11.85
C GLU A 454 15.48 -2.05 12.04
N ILE A 455 14.73 -1.01 12.41
CA ILE A 455 13.27 -1.05 12.49
C ILE A 455 12.67 -1.15 11.09
N GLU A 456 13.15 -0.38 10.12
CA GLU A 456 12.70 -0.44 8.72
C GLU A 456 12.92 -1.84 8.12
N ALA A 457 14.09 -2.46 8.36
CA ALA A 457 14.36 -3.83 7.93
C ALA A 457 13.41 -4.85 8.59
N LEU A 458 13.08 -4.67 9.87
CA LEU A 458 12.09 -5.50 10.56
C LEU A 458 10.70 -5.33 9.95
N GLU A 459 10.29 -4.09 9.64
CA GLU A 459 9.00 -3.78 9.02
C GLU A 459 8.89 -4.34 7.60
N GLU A 460 9.96 -4.26 6.81
CA GLU A 460 10.03 -4.88 5.47
C GLU A 460 9.86 -6.40 5.57
N SER A 461 10.60 -7.06 6.47
CA SER A 461 10.48 -8.50 6.68
C SER A 461 9.06 -8.91 7.11
N PHE A 462 8.43 -8.12 7.96
CA PHE A 462 7.04 -8.36 8.40
C PHE A 462 6.03 -8.13 7.28
N GLY A 463 6.23 -7.12 6.43
CA GLY A 463 5.39 -6.91 5.24
C GLY A 463 5.45 -8.11 4.30
N THR A 464 6.65 -8.65 4.04
CA THR A 464 6.78 -9.89 3.23
C THR A 464 6.09 -11.08 3.90
N GLU A 465 6.17 -11.19 5.21
CA GLU A 465 5.50 -12.24 5.97
C GLU A 465 3.96 -12.13 5.86
N GLU A 466 3.39 -10.93 6.02
CA GLU A 466 1.95 -10.69 5.90
C GLU A 466 1.43 -11.01 4.49
N ASP A 467 2.21 -10.71 3.45
CA ASP A 467 1.91 -11.09 2.08
C ASP A 467 1.90 -12.62 1.90
N THR A 468 2.91 -13.32 2.45
CA THR A 468 2.95 -14.79 2.39
C THR A 468 1.80 -15.41 3.16
N PHE A 469 1.47 -14.87 4.35
CA PHE A 469 0.32 -15.25 5.16
C PHE A 469 -0.97 -15.15 4.33
N SER A 470 -1.19 -14.00 3.72
CA SER A 470 -2.41 -13.72 2.96
C SER A 470 -2.56 -14.67 1.76
N LYS A 471 -1.46 -14.97 1.06
CA LYS A 471 -1.45 -15.93 -0.05
C LYS A 471 -1.81 -17.35 0.42
N ILE A 472 -1.14 -17.85 1.46
CA ILE A 472 -1.36 -19.20 1.99
C ILE A 472 -2.81 -19.37 2.47
N PHE A 473 -3.35 -18.40 3.21
CA PHE A 473 -4.72 -18.47 3.72
C PHE A 473 -5.75 -18.33 2.60
N GLN A 474 -5.48 -17.51 1.57
CA GLN A 474 -6.35 -17.44 0.41
C GLN A 474 -6.37 -18.77 -0.37
N ASP A 475 -5.22 -19.42 -0.52
CA ASP A 475 -5.11 -20.73 -1.17
C ASP A 475 -5.84 -21.81 -0.38
N ARG A 476 -5.62 -21.90 0.94
CA ARG A 476 -6.35 -22.82 1.82
C ARG A 476 -7.86 -22.57 1.77
N ARG A 477 -8.30 -21.31 1.76
CA ARG A 477 -9.73 -20.94 1.61
C ARG A 477 -10.29 -21.40 0.26
N ASN A 478 -9.52 -21.26 -0.82
CA ASN A 478 -9.92 -21.73 -2.14
C ASN A 478 -10.02 -23.26 -2.21
N ARG A 479 -9.05 -23.99 -1.64
CA ARG A 479 -9.08 -25.46 -1.52
C ARG A 479 -10.31 -25.92 -0.73
N LEU A 480 -10.55 -25.28 0.41
CA LEU A 480 -11.70 -25.55 1.27
C LEU A 480 -13.04 -25.37 0.53
N ARG A 481 -13.20 -24.28 -0.24
CA ARG A 481 -14.40 -24.07 -1.08
C ARG A 481 -14.57 -25.17 -2.13
N ARG A 482 -13.50 -25.54 -2.84
CA ARG A 482 -13.56 -26.61 -3.85
C ARG A 482 -13.99 -27.93 -3.22
N ARG A 483 -13.43 -28.25 -2.05
CA ARG A 483 -13.77 -29.46 -1.30
C ARG A 483 -15.23 -29.47 -0.89
N TRP A 484 -15.78 -28.35 -0.42
CA TRP A 484 -17.20 -28.25 -0.09
C TRP A 484 -18.12 -28.47 -1.29
N ILE A 485 -17.73 -27.99 -2.48
CA ILE A 485 -18.49 -28.23 -3.73
C ILE A 485 -18.48 -29.73 -4.07
N ILE A 486 -17.32 -30.39 -4.00
CA ILE A 486 -17.20 -31.82 -4.30
C ILE A 486 -18.02 -32.66 -3.31
N VAL A 487 -17.90 -32.38 -2.01
CA VAL A 487 -18.64 -33.12 -0.97
C VAL A 487 -20.15 -32.91 -1.11
N GLU A 488 -20.59 -31.68 -1.44
CA GLU A 488 -21.99 -31.39 -1.72
C GLU A 488 -22.51 -32.16 -2.94
N GLU A 489 -21.74 -32.20 -4.02
CA GLU A 489 -22.11 -32.94 -5.22
C GLU A 489 -22.20 -34.46 -4.97
N ILE A 490 -21.26 -35.03 -4.20
CA ILE A 490 -21.29 -36.43 -3.76
C ILE A 490 -22.56 -36.74 -2.97
N GLU A 491 -22.84 -35.96 -1.90
CA GLU A 491 -24.00 -36.20 -1.04
C GLU A 491 -25.33 -35.99 -1.78
N ARG A 492 -25.39 -34.99 -2.64
CA ARG A 492 -26.53 -34.77 -3.54
C ARG A 492 -26.76 -35.98 -4.46
N LYS A 493 -25.72 -36.52 -5.09
CA LYS A 493 -25.82 -37.68 -5.97
C LYS A 493 -26.25 -38.96 -5.24
N LYS A 494 -25.77 -39.18 -4.02
CA LYS A 494 -26.22 -40.28 -3.16
C LYS A 494 -27.71 -40.17 -2.86
N LEU A 495 -28.17 -38.98 -2.48
CA LEU A 495 -29.58 -38.69 -2.21
C LEU A 495 -30.48 -38.85 -3.43
N GLU A 496 -30.02 -38.40 -4.61
CA GLU A 496 -30.73 -38.59 -5.88
C GLU A 496 -30.88 -40.09 -6.22
N ALA A 497 -29.83 -40.88 -5.97
CA ALA A 497 -29.86 -42.33 -6.19
C ALA A 497 -30.81 -43.06 -5.22
N GLU A 498 -30.85 -42.64 -3.96
CA GLU A 498 -31.71 -43.25 -2.93
C GLU A 498 -33.19 -42.87 -3.11
N LYS A 499 -33.48 -41.56 -3.22
CA LYS A 499 -34.85 -41.04 -3.26
C LYS A 499 -35.45 -40.99 -4.67
N LYS A 500 -34.63 -41.23 -5.71
CA LYS A 500 -35.01 -41.21 -7.13
C LYS A 500 -35.65 -39.89 -7.59
N VAL A 501 -35.28 -38.78 -6.96
CA VAL A 501 -35.74 -37.42 -7.28
C VAL A 501 -34.53 -36.48 -7.40
N LYS A 502 -34.58 -35.48 -8.30
CA LYS A 502 -33.44 -34.58 -8.57
C LYS A 502 -33.31 -33.45 -7.55
N PHE A 503 -32.18 -33.26 -6.90
CA PHE A 503 -31.99 -32.18 -5.93
C PHE A 503 -31.28 -30.98 -6.57
N ALA A 504 -31.64 -29.77 -6.16
CA ALA A 504 -30.92 -28.57 -6.61
C ALA A 504 -29.58 -28.43 -5.88
N PRO A 505 -28.56 -27.79 -6.49
CA PRO A 505 -27.32 -27.46 -5.80
C PRO A 505 -27.55 -26.59 -4.56
N MET A 506 -26.82 -26.84 -3.49
CA MET A 506 -26.88 -26.00 -2.30
C MET A 506 -26.24 -24.64 -2.57
N ALA A 507 -26.82 -23.57 -2.01
CA ALA A 507 -26.19 -22.24 -2.05
C ALA A 507 -24.77 -22.28 -1.42
N PRO A 508 -23.78 -21.58 -2.00
CA PRO A 508 -22.42 -21.55 -1.46
C PRO A 508 -22.38 -21.00 -0.04
N VAL A 509 -21.50 -21.55 0.80
CA VAL A 509 -21.25 -20.99 2.13
C VAL A 509 -20.53 -19.65 1.99
N GLU A 510 -21.19 -18.59 2.42
CA GLU A 510 -20.63 -17.25 2.41
C GLU A 510 -19.54 -17.11 3.47
N TRP A 511 -18.44 -16.50 3.05
CA TRP A 511 -17.40 -16.05 3.96
C TRP A 511 -17.84 -14.71 4.53
N PRO A 512 -17.67 -14.46 5.84
CA PRO A 512 -17.96 -13.16 6.41
C PRO A 512 -17.22 -12.12 5.57
N SER A 513 -17.96 -11.27 4.87
CA SER A 513 -17.35 -10.09 4.28
C SER A 513 -16.83 -9.27 5.46
N LEU A 514 -15.61 -8.77 5.32
CA LEU A 514 -15.13 -7.70 6.18
C LEU A 514 -15.95 -6.46 5.83
N VAL A 515 -17.24 -6.46 6.21
CA VAL A 515 -18.00 -5.23 6.33
C VAL A 515 -17.28 -4.53 7.46
N ILE A 516 -16.41 -3.60 7.08
CA ILE A 516 -16.03 -2.49 7.94
C ILE A 516 -17.38 -1.91 8.31
N LYS A 517 -17.87 -2.23 9.50
CA LYS A 517 -18.92 -1.47 10.14
C LYS A 517 -18.30 -0.08 10.30
N THR A 518 -18.50 0.78 9.30
CA THR A 518 -18.45 2.22 9.51
C THR A 518 -19.33 2.45 10.72
N GLU A 519 -18.69 2.85 11.81
CA GLU A 519 -19.30 3.05 13.11
C GLU A 519 -20.59 3.85 12.95
N GLU A 520 -21.73 3.17 13.07
CA GLU A 520 -22.93 3.80 13.61
C GLU A 520 -22.56 4.18 15.04
N GLY A 521 -22.70 5.47 15.32
CA GLY A 521 -22.01 6.18 16.38
C GLY A 521 -22.03 5.49 17.74
N LEU A 522 -20.92 5.65 18.44
CA LEU A 522 -20.82 5.52 19.88
C LEU A 522 -21.96 6.33 20.53
N GLU A 523 -23.05 5.65 20.91
CA GLU A 523 -23.96 6.18 21.92
C GLU A 523 -23.15 6.31 23.22
N ALA A 524 -22.96 7.55 23.64
CA ALA A 524 -22.42 7.86 24.96
C ALA A 524 -23.38 7.27 26.00
N VAL A 525 -22.94 6.21 26.68
CA VAL A 525 -23.56 5.76 27.92
C VAL A 525 -23.18 6.80 28.98
N THR A 526 -24.12 7.68 29.30
CA THR A 526 -24.06 8.52 30.49
C THR A 526 -24.51 7.70 31.70
N GLU A 527 -23.62 7.52 32.67
CA GLU A 527 -23.97 7.50 34.09
C GLU A 527 -23.05 8.47 34.85
#